data_AF-A0A818Y8P6-F1
#
_entry.id   AF-A0A818Y8P6-F1
#
_cell.length_a   1.000
_cell.length_b   1.000
_cell.length_c   1.000
_cell.angle_alpha   90.00
_cell.angle_beta   90.00
_cell.angle_gamma   90.00
#
_symmetry.space_group_name_H-M   'P 1'
#
loop_
_entity.id
_entity.type
_entity.pdbx_description
1 polymer ?
#
loop_
_entity_poly.entity_id
_entity_poly.type
_entity_poly.pdbx_seq_one_letter_code
_entity_poly.pdbx_strand_id
1 'polypeptide(L)' 'MSDGNKFDVTTYAQQRQQNRLPLEEMGNVLLDAMQGTLICLDNHNIIIDVSKTIKNYFGFEQSEI' A
#
# COMPACT_ATOMS: atom_id res chain seq x y z
N MET A 1 39.35 9.41 -30.05
CA MET A 1 39.20 9.66 -28.59
C MET A 1 37.79 10.15 -28.42
N SER A 2 36.87 9.26 -28.07
CA SER A 2 35.42 9.47 -28.23
C SER A 2 34.70 9.30 -26.90
N ASP A 3 33.96 10.35 -26.58
CA ASP A 3 32.61 10.39 -26.03
C ASP A 3 32.38 10.04 -24.56
N GLY A 4 32.07 11.13 -23.84
CA GLY A 4 31.60 11.17 -22.47
C GLY A 4 30.30 10.39 -22.32
N ASN A 5 30.32 9.55 -21.31
CA ASN A 5 29.23 8.70 -20.84
C ASN A 5 28.09 9.59 -20.30
N LYS A 6 27.12 9.95 -21.15
CA LYS A 6 25.85 10.57 -20.73
C LYS A 6 25.02 9.49 -20.06
N PHE A 7 25.13 9.40 -18.73
CA PHE A 7 24.20 8.61 -17.93
C PHE A 7 22.78 9.15 -18.15
N ASP A 8 21.92 8.25 -18.62
CA ASP A 8 20.53 8.48 -19.00
C ASP A 8 19.68 8.74 -17.75
N VAL A 9 19.67 9.99 -17.26
CA VAL A 9 18.88 10.41 -16.08
C VAL A 9 17.37 10.29 -16.35
N THR A 10 16.98 10.17 -17.61
CA THR A 10 15.60 10.11 -18.08
C THR A 10 14.87 8.82 -17.71
N THR A 11 15.58 7.70 -17.56
CA THR A 11 14.96 6.38 -17.32
C THR A 11 14.44 6.20 -15.89
N TYR A 12 15.18 6.70 -14.89
CA TYR A 12 14.77 6.59 -13.48
C TYR A 12 13.54 7.44 -13.14
N ALA A 13 13.44 8.63 -13.75
CA ALA A 13 12.30 9.51 -13.55
C ALA A 13 11.01 8.95 -14.17
N GLN A 14 11.12 8.31 -15.35
CA GLN A 14 9.99 7.69 -16.04
C GLN A 14 9.46 6.45 -15.31
N GLN A 15 10.32 5.63 -14.70
CA GLN A 15 9.89 4.47 -13.90
C GLN A 15 9.07 4.85 -12.66
N ARG A 16 9.37 5.99 -12.01
CA ARG A 16 8.59 6.46 -10.84
C ARG A 16 7.18 6.95 -11.19
N GLN A 17 6.94 7.35 -12.45
CA GLN A 17 5.61 7.78 -12.88
C GLN A 17 4.67 6.61 -13.20
N GLN A 18 5.20 5.42 -13.52
CA GLN A 18 4.38 4.26 -13.91
C GLN A 18 3.88 3.42 -12.73
N ASN A 19 4.53 3.45 -11.55
CA ASN A 19 4.17 2.63 -10.39
C ASN A 19 3.49 3.42 -9.26
N ARG A 20 2.64 4.40 -9.59
CA ARG A 20 1.74 4.96 -8.58
C ARG A 20 0.58 4.00 -8.40
N LEU A 21 0.68 3.14 -7.39
CA LEU A 21 -0.46 2.37 -6.93
C LEU A 21 -1.58 3.35 -6.53
N PRO A 22 -2.86 3.00 -6.77
CA PRO A 22 -3.97 3.69 -6.15
C PRO A 22 -3.73 3.83 -4.64
N LEU A 23 -4.12 4.96 -4.05
CA LEU A 23 -3.87 5.26 -2.64
C LEU A 23 -4.33 4.12 -1.70
N GLU A 24 -5.48 3.52 -2.04
CA GLU A 24 -6.06 2.38 -1.31
C GLU A 24 -5.15 1.14 -1.35
N GLU A 25 -4.56 0.81 -2.50
CA GLU A 25 -3.63 -0.31 -2.62
C GLU A 25 -2.32 -0.03 -1.86
N MET A 26 -1.86 1.21 -1.89
CA MET A 26 -0.65 1.61 -1.15
C MET A 26 -0.82 1.47 0.36
N GLY A 27 -2.01 1.75 0.89
CA GLY A 27 -2.35 1.52 2.30
C GLY A 27 -2.25 0.04 2.70
N ASN A 28 -2.81 -0.86 1.89
CA ASN A 28 -2.75 -2.30 2.17
C ASN A 28 -1.31 -2.85 2.10
N VAL A 29 -0.50 -2.38 1.13
CA VAL A 29 0.91 -2.78 1.03
C VAL A 29 1.71 -2.38 2.27
N LEU A 30 1.46 -1.18 2.82
CA LEU A 30 2.13 -0.73 4.05
C LEU A 30 1.70 -1.57 5.26
N LEU A 31 0.40 -1.87 5.39
CA LEU A 31 -0.12 -2.70 6.47
C LEU A 31 0.44 -4.12 6.43
N ASP A 32 0.52 -4.73 5.25
CA ASP A 32 1.17 -6.03 5.06
C ASP A 32 2.66 -5.99 5.43
N ALA A 33 3.39 -4.95 5.01
CA ALA A 33 4.81 -4.79 5.35
C ALA A 33 5.07 -4.63 6.86
N MET A 34 4.15 -3.99 7.58
CA MET A 34 4.21 -3.85 9.04
C MET A 34 3.72 -5.08 9.80
N GLN A 35 3.24 -6.10 9.08
CA GLN A 35 2.54 -7.25 9.65
C GLN A 35 1.34 -6.83 10.53
N GLY A 36 0.54 -5.89 10.04
CA GLY A 36 -0.55 -5.28 10.80
C GLY A 36 -1.88 -5.21 10.04
N THR A 37 -2.93 -4.90 10.79
CA THR A 37 -4.26 -4.55 10.28
C THR A 37 -4.73 -3.26 10.93
N LEU A 38 -5.50 -2.47 10.19
CA LEU A 38 -6.16 -1.27 10.69
C LEU A 38 -7.62 -1.59 11.00
N ILE A 39 -8.09 -1.14 12.17
CA ILE A 39 -9.47 -1.28 12.63
C ILE A 39 -9.93 0.10 13.08
N CYS A 40 -11.05 0.56 12.53
CA CYS A 40 -11.68 1.81 12.91
C CYS A 40 -12.88 1.52 13.81
N LEU A 41 -12.92 2.19 14.96
CA LEU A 41 -14.00 2.08 15.94
C LEU A 41 -14.75 3.40 16.04
N ASP A 42 -16.06 3.34 16.28
CA ASP A 42 -16.83 4.51 16.72
C ASP A 42 -16.64 4.77 18.24
N ASN A 43 -17.31 5.81 18.74
CA ASN A 43 -17.25 6.18 20.16
C ASN A 43 -17.91 5.16 21.11
N HIS A 44 -18.64 4.18 20.58
CA HIS A 44 -19.26 3.08 21.33
C HIS A 44 -18.43 1.79 21.23
N ASN A 45 -17.24 1.84 20.62
CA ASN A 45 -16.37 0.70 20.34
C ASN A 45 -16.96 -0.31 19.34
N ILE A 46 -17.85 0.14 18.47
CA ILE A 46 -18.36 -0.64 17.35
C ILE A 46 -17.39 -0.49 16.18
N ILE A 47 -17.05 -1.61 15.54
CA ILE A 47 -16.21 -1.60 14.34
C ILE A 47 -17.02 -0.98 13.20
N ILE A 48 -16.46 0.05 12.57
CA ILE A 48 -17.10 0.75 11.44
C ILE A 48 -16.34 0.58 10.13
N ASP A 49 -15.06 0.20 10.19
CA ASP A 49 -14.25 -0.15 9.01
C ASP A 49 -13.04 -0.99 9.44
N VAL A 50 -12.54 -1.82 8.52
CA VAL A 50 -11.33 -2.64 8.71
C VAL A 50 -10.55 -2.74 7.40
N SER A 51 -9.23 -2.82 7.46
CA SER A 51 -8.42 -3.08 6.27
C SER A 51 -8.57 -4.52 5.76
N LYS A 52 -8.36 -4.72 4.45
CA LYS A 52 -8.39 -6.04 3.80
C LYS A 52 -7.42 -7.06 4.42
N THR A 53 -6.37 -6.58 5.09
CA THR A 53 -5.38 -7.42 5.76
C THR A 53 -5.94 -8.16 6.98
N ILE A 54 -7.16 -7.84 7.47
CA ILE A 54 -7.80 -8.50 8.62
C ILE A 54 -7.95 -10.02 8.44
N LYS A 55 -8.15 -10.46 7.19
CA LYS A 55 -8.22 -11.88 6.80
C LYS A 55 -6.95 -12.64 7.17
N ASN A 56 -5.79 -12.03 7.01
CA ASN A 56 -4.50 -12.67 7.23
C ASN A 56 -4.24 -12.95 8.72
N TYR A 57 -4.85 -12.16 9.63
CA TYR A 57 -4.60 -12.25 11.07
C TYR A 57 -5.74 -12.89 11.85
N PHE A 58 -6.98 -12.60 11.47
CA PHE A 58 -8.18 -13.02 12.21
C PHE A 58 -9.04 -14.02 11.42
N GLY A 59 -8.81 -14.18 10.12
CA GLY A 59 -9.55 -15.11 9.27
C GLY A 59 -10.91 -14.62 8.78
N PHE A 60 -11.30 -13.37 9.11
CA PHE A 60 -12.53 -12.74 8.63
C PHE A 60 -12.31 -12.02 7.30
N GLU A 61 -13.31 -12.05 6.42
CA GLU A 61 -13.38 -11.12 5.29
C GLU A 61 -13.85 -9.75 5.79
N GLN A 62 -13.37 -8.67 5.17
CA GLN A 62 -13.82 -7.30 5.51
C GLN A 62 -15.35 -7.14 5.39
N SER A 63 -15.99 -7.88 4.49
CA SER A 63 -17.44 -7.86 4.29
C SER A 63 -18.25 -8.58 5.37
N GLU A 64 -17.60 -9.29 6.29
CA GLU A 64 -18.25 -10.04 7.38
C GLU A 64 -18.40 -9.21 8.66
N ILE A 65 -17.83 -8.01 8.68
CA ILE A 65 -17.88 -7.05 9.78
C ILE A 65 -18.89 -5.95 9.45
#